data_AF-A0A953MBR1-F1
#
_entry.id   AF-A0A953MBR1-F1
#
_cell.length_a   1.000
_cell.length_b   1.000
_cell.length_c   1.000
_cell.angle_alpha   90.00
_cell.angle_beta   90.00
_cell.angle_gamma   90.00
#
_symmetry.space_group_name_H-M   'P 1'
#
loop_
_entity.id
_entity.type
_entity.pdbx_description
1 polymer ?
#
loop_
_entity_poly.entity_id
_entity_poly.type
_entity_poly.pdbx_seq_one_letter_code
_entity_poly.pdbx_strand_id
1 'polypeptide(L)'
;MDEEKLHKYLENNNLSQSELRKLRDEIAADPDLKETLKLIDTFEEVSSENHFDIEILSGYVLYIKNENPYDKNINSLTPRIEEHLNSCSKCRKLVNSLKTEFEDVNNFLKENITKEKISGENEGNKKSNGKRSFFRYAFSAAASIILIITSLFVVSKISRPEYVKLTSSFNETEVSITRGRNSEYFIRAVNQLEKKNYSEAISLLQKDIDNSKNSFTIFYSYYILGIANVQSAYNDYLGLFENYDSDGLKNAEYNFSQSAKLNESGMFDNVKANSFYFLGQVNLLQEDYEEAEKYLKLSIEEGSEYTDEANKLLNTIN
;
A
#
# COMPACT_ATOMS: atom_id res chain seq x y z
N MET A 1 15.92 -36.22 -3.87
CA MET A 1 17.32 -35.82 -4.19
C MET A 1 18.23 -36.24 -3.03
N ASP A 2 19.53 -36.52 -3.24
CA ASP A 2 20.45 -36.89 -2.15
C ASP A 2 20.85 -35.62 -1.34
N GLU A 3 20.61 -35.59 -0.03
CA GLU A 3 20.80 -34.39 0.82
C GLU A 3 22.24 -33.85 0.78
N GLU A 4 23.21 -34.75 0.60
CA GLU A 4 24.63 -34.42 0.51
C GLU A 4 24.96 -33.61 -0.75
N LYS A 5 24.20 -33.78 -1.84
CA LYS A 5 24.32 -32.93 -3.03
C LYS A 5 23.76 -31.54 -2.78
N LEU A 6 22.61 -31.41 -2.12
CA LEU A 6 21.98 -30.12 -1.80
C LEU A 6 22.89 -29.25 -0.92
N HIS A 7 23.51 -29.85 0.09
CA HIS A 7 24.45 -29.16 0.96
C HIS A 7 25.67 -28.62 0.19
N LYS A 8 26.19 -29.42 -0.75
CA LYS A 8 27.30 -29.03 -1.62
C LYS A 8 26.92 -27.92 -2.61
N TYR A 9 25.65 -27.81 -2.98
CA TYR A 9 25.12 -26.72 -3.81
C TYR A 9 24.97 -25.41 -3.02
N LEU A 10 24.55 -25.46 -1.76
CA LEU A 10 24.41 -24.29 -0.89
C LEU A 10 25.76 -23.69 -0.47
N GLU A 11 26.83 -24.48 -0.44
CA GLU A 11 28.18 -24.00 -0.11
C GLU A 11 28.91 -23.33 -1.30
N ASN A 12 28.55 -23.65 -2.54
CA ASN A 12 29.19 -23.10 -3.74
C ASN A 12 28.45 -21.84 -4.25
N ASN A 13 28.88 -20.68 -3.81
CA ASN A 13 28.30 -19.34 -4.07
C ASN A 13 28.29 -18.86 -5.55
N ASN A 14 28.45 -19.71 -6.57
CA ASN A 14 28.51 -19.30 -7.99
C ASN A 14 27.92 -20.37 -8.92
N LEU A 15 26.62 -20.63 -8.82
CA LEU A 15 25.92 -21.46 -9.82
C LEU A 15 25.54 -20.62 -11.03
N SER A 16 25.79 -21.14 -12.22
CA SER A 16 25.30 -20.52 -13.45
C SER A 16 23.78 -20.68 -13.56
N GLN A 17 23.12 -19.76 -14.27
CA GLN A 17 21.67 -19.79 -14.53
C GLN A 17 21.19 -21.12 -15.14
N SER A 18 22.06 -21.81 -15.88
CA SER A 18 21.75 -23.13 -16.46
C SER A 18 21.77 -24.27 -15.44
N GLU A 19 22.59 -24.16 -14.39
CA GLU A 19 22.71 -25.15 -13.32
C GLU A 19 21.58 -24.98 -12.29
N LEU A 20 21.19 -23.73 -12.02
CA LEU A 20 20.03 -23.40 -11.19
C LEU A 20 18.72 -23.97 -11.75
N ARG A 21 18.51 -23.86 -13.07
CA ARG A 21 17.31 -24.45 -13.70
C ARG A 21 17.26 -25.96 -13.55
N LYS A 22 18.39 -26.66 -13.75
CA LYS A 22 18.45 -28.11 -13.55
C LYS A 22 18.18 -28.51 -12.11
N LEU A 23 18.72 -27.75 -11.15
CA LEU A 23 18.45 -27.98 -9.72
C LEU A 23 16.97 -27.76 -9.39
N ARG A 24 16.34 -26.73 -9.97
CA ARG A 24 14.90 -26.44 -9.81
C ARG A 24 14.03 -27.57 -10.35
N ASP A 25 14.37 -28.09 -11.52
CA ASP A 25 13.65 -29.20 -12.15
C ASP A 25 13.81 -30.50 -11.34
N GLU A 26 14.98 -30.75 -10.76
CA GLU A 26 15.25 -31.91 -9.89
C GLU A 26 14.54 -31.81 -8.52
N ILE A 27 14.44 -30.60 -7.95
CA ILE A 27 13.73 -30.37 -6.67
C ILE A 27 12.21 -30.37 -6.87
N ALA A 28 11.70 -29.84 -7.99
CA ALA A 28 10.27 -29.84 -8.29
C ALA A 28 9.69 -31.24 -8.52
N ALA A 29 10.55 -32.21 -8.87
CA ALA A 29 10.19 -33.61 -9.01
C ALA A 29 10.05 -34.35 -7.66
N ASP A 30 10.46 -33.74 -6.54
CA ASP A 30 10.45 -34.35 -5.21
C ASP A 30 9.47 -33.60 -4.28
N PRO A 31 8.30 -34.21 -3.94
CA PRO A 31 7.25 -33.53 -3.19
C PRO A 31 7.65 -33.13 -1.76
N ASP A 32 8.66 -33.79 -1.17
CA ASP A 32 9.14 -33.50 0.19
C ASP A 32 10.06 -32.27 0.25
N LEU A 33 10.55 -31.76 -0.89
CA LEU A 33 11.48 -30.62 -0.97
C LEU A 33 10.81 -29.31 -1.42
N LYS A 34 9.48 -29.26 -1.37
CA LYS A 34 8.67 -28.11 -1.81
C LYS A 34 8.87 -26.86 -0.94
N GLU A 35 9.16 -27.04 0.35
CA GLU A 35 9.54 -25.92 1.24
C GLU A 35 10.94 -25.38 0.92
N THR A 36 11.86 -26.24 0.47
CA THR A 36 13.21 -25.86 0.06
C THR A 36 13.21 -25.03 -1.22
N LEU A 37 12.28 -25.32 -2.16
CA LEU A 37 12.03 -24.49 -3.34
C LEU A 37 11.62 -23.07 -2.97
N LYS A 38 10.71 -22.91 -2.00
CA LYS A 38 10.32 -21.59 -1.48
C LYS A 38 11.52 -20.84 -0.89
N LEU A 39 12.36 -21.52 -0.13
CA LEU A 39 13.59 -20.94 0.42
C LEU A 39 14.53 -20.46 -0.70
N ILE A 40 14.72 -21.26 -1.75
CA ILE A 40 15.55 -20.89 -2.90
C ILE A 40 14.95 -19.70 -3.66
N ASP A 41 13.64 -19.65 -3.85
CA ASP A 41 12.94 -18.52 -4.49
C ASP A 41 13.08 -17.23 -3.66
N THR A 42 12.93 -17.33 -2.33
CA THR A 42 13.20 -16.23 -1.39
C THR A 42 14.69 -15.82 -1.40
N PHE A 43 15.61 -16.74 -1.67
CA PHE A 43 17.04 -16.43 -1.80
C PHE A 43 17.39 -15.78 -3.15
N GLU A 44 16.63 -16.02 -4.21
CA GLU A 44 16.81 -15.40 -5.54
C GLU A 44 16.40 -13.92 -5.53
N GLU A 45 15.31 -13.57 -4.81
CA GLU A 45 14.88 -12.16 -4.60
C GLU A 45 15.95 -11.31 -3.90
N VAL A 46 16.89 -11.93 -3.19
CA VAL A 46 17.87 -11.30 -2.31
C VAL A 46 19.17 -10.89 -3.03
N SER A 47 19.41 -11.26 -4.30
CA SER A 47 20.75 -11.13 -4.91
C SER A 47 20.95 -10.07 -6.01
N SER A 48 20.04 -9.12 -6.23
CA SER A 48 20.35 -7.95 -7.08
C SER A 48 19.47 -6.75 -6.77
N GLU A 49 20.05 -5.68 -6.22
CA GLU A 49 19.47 -4.33 -6.04
C GLU A 49 18.13 -4.19 -5.28
N ASN A 50 17.55 -5.29 -4.78
CA ASN A 50 16.28 -5.25 -4.06
C ASN A 50 16.45 -4.83 -2.59
N HIS A 51 15.56 -3.93 -2.16
CA HIS A 51 15.44 -3.53 -0.77
C HIS A 51 14.62 -4.55 0.01
N PHE A 52 14.99 -4.81 1.27
CA PHE A 52 14.13 -5.60 2.14
C PHE A 52 12.75 -4.96 2.31
N ASP A 53 11.73 -5.80 2.29
CA ASP A 53 10.35 -5.43 2.60
C ASP A 53 10.27 -4.80 4.01
N ILE A 54 9.35 -3.86 4.17
CA ILE A 54 9.04 -3.22 5.45
C ILE A 54 8.63 -4.25 6.51
N GLU A 55 7.97 -5.35 6.15
CA GLU A 55 7.58 -6.40 7.09
C GLU A 55 8.80 -7.10 7.68
N ILE A 56 9.80 -7.44 6.85
CA ILE A 56 11.06 -8.06 7.26
C ILE A 56 11.85 -7.10 8.15
N LEU A 57 11.97 -5.83 7.76
CA LEU A 57 12.70 -4.82 8.53
C LEU A 57 11.99 -4.48 9.86
N SER A 58 10.66 -4.50 9.89
CA SER A 58 9.88 -4.31 11.12
C SER A 58 10.04 -5.50 12.06
N GLY A 59 9.99 -6.72 11.54
CA GLY A 59 10.31 -7.94 12.30
C GLY A 59 11.71 -7.89 12.90
N TYR A 60 12.69 -7.40 12.15
CA TYR A 60 14.06 -7.19 12.65
C TYR A 60 14.13 -6.14 13.77
N VAL A 61 13.42 -5.02 13.65
CA VAL A 61 13.35 -3.99 14.71
C VAL A 61 12.74 -4.54 16.01
N LEU A 62 11.68 -5.36 15.91
CA LEU A 62 11.10 -6.03 17.07
C LEU A 62 12.10 -7.01 17.70
N TYR A 63 12.77 -7.82 16.88
CA TYR A 63 13.77 -8.78 17.33
C TYR A 63 14.90 -8.13 18.13
N ILE A 64 15.53 -7.06 17.61
CA ILE A 64 16.63 -6.36 18.32
C ILE A 64 16.16 -5.61 19.58
N LYS A 65 14.86 -5.37 19.72
CA LYS A 65 14.25 -4.78 20.93
C LYS A 65 13.79 -5.85 21.94
N ASN A 66 14.06 -7.13 21.69
CA ASN A 66 13.62 -8.29 22.48
C ASN A 66 12.10 -8.45 22.53
N GLU A 67 11.39 -7.93 21.53
CA GLU A 67 9.97 -8.17 21.33
C GLU A 67 9.75 -9.34 20.37
N ASN A 68 8.61 -10.01 20.47
CA ASN A 68 8.34 -11.20 19.65
C ASN A 68 8.05 -10.79 18.18
N PRO A 69 8.91 -11.14 17.22
CA PRO A 69 8.71 -10.83 15.82
C PRO A 69 7.54 -11.63 15.24
N TYR A 70 6.84 -11.06 14.25
CA TYR A 70 5.76 -11.76 13.53
C TYR A 70 6.27 -12.97 12.74
N ASP A 71 7.49 -12.90 12.21
CA ASP A 71 8.15 -13.99 11.51
C ASP A 71 9.14 -14.73 12.44
N LYS A 72 8.90 -16.03 12.64
CA LYS A 72 9.75 -16.91 13.45
C LYS A 72 11.13 -17.12 12.83
N ASN A 73 11.30 -16.81 11.54
CA ASN A 73 12.55 -16.96 10.81
C ASN A 73 13.42 -15.70 10.84
N ILE A 74 13.02 -14.62 11.52
CA ILE A 74 13.83 -13.39 11.55
C ILE A 74 15.23 -13.61 12.14
N ASN A 75 15.37 -14.59 13.05
CA ASN A 75 16.63 -14.97 13.66
C ASN A 75 17.65 -15.45 12.61
N SER A 76 17.21 -16.22 11.60
CA SER A 76 18.09 -16.71 10.54
C SER A 76 18.39 -15.66 9.47
N LEU A 77 17.52 -14.66 9.31
CA LEU A 77 17.71 -13.55 8.37
C LEU A 77 18.58 -12.41 8.91
N THR A 78 18.71 -12.32 10.24
CA THR A 78 19.42 -11.22 10.92
C THR A 78 20.82 -10.93 10.36
N PRO A 79 21.72 -11.91 10.17
CA PRO A 79 23.07 -11.63 9.66
C PRO A 79 23.08 -10.96 8.27
N ARG A 80 22.14 -11.35 7.39
CA ARG A 80 22.01 -10.77 6.05
C ARG A 80 21.36 -9.40 6.05
N ILE A 81 20.40 -9.18 6.95
CA ILE A 81 19.81 -7.86 7.17
C ILE A 81 20.90 -6.89 7.63
N GLU A 82 21.72 -7.27 8.61
CA GLU A 82 22.83 -6.46 9.08
C GLU A 82 23.86 -6.16 7.98
N GLU A 83 24.25 -7.17 7.20
CA GLU A 83 25.15 -7.02 6.06
C GLU A 83 24.60 -6.02 5.02
N HIS A 84 23.33 -6.15 4.65
CA HIS A 84 22.68 -5.23 3.72
C HIS A 84 22.54 -3.82 4.30
N LEU A 85 22.24 -3.66 5.59
CA LEU A 85 22.13 -2.34 6.23
C LEU A 85 23.48 -1.60 6.24
N ASN A 86 24.60 -2.32 6.18
CA ASN A 86 25.94 -1.72 6.05
C ASN A 86 26.19 -1.12 4.66
N SER A 87 25.58 -1.65 3.60
CA SER A 87 25.75 -1.17 2.22
C SER A 87 24.56 -0.34 1.69
N CYS A 88 23.36 -0.51 2.25
CA CYS A 88 22.12 0.10 1.76
C CYS A 88 21.63 1.26 2.65
N SER A 89 21.75 2.48 2.12
CA SER A 89 21.31 3.69 2.83
C SER A 89 19.79 3.81 2.98
N LYS A 90 19.01 3.29 2.03
CA LYS A 90 17.53 3.33 2.06
C LYS A 90 16.96 2.47 3.18
N CYS A 91 17.37 1.19 3.24
CA CYS A 91 16.95 0.27 4.30
C CYS A 91 17.43 0.73 5.68
N ARG A 92 18.63 1.32 5.77
CA ARG A 92 19.13 1.93 7.01
C ARG A 92 18.25 3.08 7.50
N LYS A 93 17.82 3.98 6.60
CA LYS A 93 16.90 5.06 6.94
C LYS A 93 15.55 4.52 7.42
N LEU A 94 15.01 3.52 6.74
CA LEU A 94 13.75 2.89 7.11
C LEU A 94 13.83 2.21 8.49
N VAL A 95 14.88 1.42 8.76
CA VAL A 95 15.11 0.81 10.09
C VAL A 95 15.23 1.87 11.18
N ASN A 96 15.87 3.00 10.91
CA ASN A 96 15.95 4.10 11.88
C ASN A 96 14.58 4.74 12.13
N SER A 97 13.76 4.95 11.09
CA SER A 97 12.38 5.43 11.25
C SER A 97 11.56 4.49 12.13
N LEU A 98 11.59 3.20 11.83
CA LEU A 98 10.86 2.17 12.57
C LEU A 98 11.32 2.08 14.04
N LYS A 99 12.62 2.28 14.31
CA LYS A 99 13.14 2.36 15.69
C LYS A 99 12.59 3.57 16.43
N THR A 100 12.55 4.73 15.79
CA THR A 100 12.00 5.96 16.39
C THR A 100 10.50 5.80 16.65
N GLU A 101 9.73 5.31 15.68
CA GLU A 101 8.30 5.05 15.84
C GLU A 101 8.02 4.06 16.98
N PHE A 102 8.81 2.99 17.08
CA PHE A 102 8.71 2.04 18.20
C PHE A 102 9.00 2.71 19.55
N GLU A 103 10.01 3.57 19.62
CA GLU A 103 10.35 4.32 20.83
C GLU A 103 9.28 5.34 21.21
N ASP A 104 8.71 6.05 20.23
CA ASP A 104 7.63 7.02 20.44
C ASP A 104 6.37 6.34 20.98
N VAL A 105 5.99 5.20 20.41
CA VAL A 105 4.88 4.38 20.91
C VAL A 105 5.16 3.88 22.33
N ASN A 106 6.37 3.37 22.59
CA ASN A 106 6.74 2.88 23.92
C ASN A 106 6.78 4.00 24.97
N ASN A 107 7.26 5.18 24.59
CA ASN A 107 7.28 6.36 25.45
C ASN A 107 5.87 6.87 25.72
N PHE A 108 5.01 6.94 24.71
CA PHE A 108 3.60 7.27 24.86
C PHE A 108 2.89 6.30 25.82
N LEU A 109 3.13 4.99 25.68
CA LEU A 109 2.58 3.99 26.58
C LEU A 109 3.11 4.16 28.01
N LYS A 110 4.41 4.40 28.19
CA LYS A 110 4.98 4.68 29.52
C LYS A 110 4.39 5.95 30.12
N GLU A 111 4.31 7.05 29.40
CA GLU A 111 3.82 8.32 29.95
C GLU A 111 2.33 8.27 30.32
N ASN A 112 1.52 7.57 29.54
CA ASN A 112 0.07 7.51 29.77
C ASN A 112 -0.35 6.39 30.72
N ILE A 113 0.37 5.26 30.77
CA ILE A 113 0.09 4.16 31.71
C ILE A 113 0.69 4.44 33.09
N THR A 114 1.77 5.22 33.20
CA THR A 114 2.39 5.54 34.50
C THR A 114 1.73 6.72 35.22
N LYS A 115 1.03 7.62 34.50
CA LYS A 115 0.30 8.76 35.10
C LYS A 115 -0.95 8.37 35.90
N GLU A 116 -1.50 7.17 35.74
CA GLU A 116 -2.64 6.70 36.56
C GLU A 116 -2.24 6.21 37.96
N LYS A 117 -0.96 6.19 38.33
CA LYS A 117 -0.51 5.65 39.63
C LYS A 117 -0.08 6.67 40.69
N ILE A 118 -0.20 7.97 40.45
CA ILE A 118 0.19 9.01 41.42
C ILE A 118 -0.92 10.07 41.54
N SER A 119 -2.02 9.70 42.18
CA SER A 119 -2.97 10.64 42.80
C SER A 119 -3.86 9.86 43.75
N GLY A 120 -3.51 9.84 45.04
CA GLY A 120 -4.32 9.15 46.06
C GLY A 120 -3.63 8.83 47.39
N GLU A 121 -3.02 9.81 48.05
CA GLU A 121 -2.79 9.87 49.51
C GLU A 121 -3.19 11.29 49.92
N ASN A 122 -4.04 11.59 50.91
CA ASN A 122 -4.61 10.94 52.08
C ASN A 122 -6.13 11.27 52.13
N GLU A 123 -7.05 10.63 52.85
CA GLU A 123 -7.03 10.13 54.22
C GLU A 123 -8.34 9.33 54.41
N GLY A 124 -8.31 8.18 55.09
CA GLY A 124 -9.55 7.44 55.35
C GLY A 124 -9.36 5.98 55.70
N ASN A 125 -9.06 5.74 56.98
CA ASN A 125 -9.08 4.43 57.63
C ASN A 125 -10.32 3.60 57.23
N LYS A 126 -10.15 2.56 56.40
CA LYS A 126 -11.06 1.41 56.31
C LYS A 126 -10.32 0.20 55.75
N LYS A 127 -10.35 -0.87 56.55
CA LYS A 127 -9.79 -2.21 56.27
C LYS A 127 -10.06 -2.65 54.82
N SER A 128 -9.00 -2.75 54.02
CA SER A 128 -9.05 -3.25 52.65
C SER A 128 -8.79 -4.77 52.64
N ASN A 129 -9.87 -5.55 52.70
CA ASN A 129 -9.91 -6.87 52.09
C ASN A 129 -10.58 -6.68 50.72
N GLY A 130 -9.82 -6.65 49.62
CA GLY A 130 -10.43 -6.50 48.29
C GLY A 130 -9.55 -6.23 47.07
N LYS A 131 -8.23 -6.47 47.09
CA LYS A 131 -7.35 -6.22 45.92
C LYS A 131 -7.43 -7.27 44.77
N ARG A 132 -8.49 -8.09 44.69
CA ARG A 132 -8.66 -9.10 43.62
C ARG A 132 -9.65 -8.71 42.51
N SER A 133 -10.21 -7.50 42.55
CA SER A 133 -11.30 -7.09 41.66
C SER A 133 -10.83 -6.30 40.42
N PHE A 134 -9.89 -5.36 40.59
CA PHE A 134 -9.49 -4.43 39.51
C PHE A 134 -8.89 -5.08 38.26
N PHE A 135 -8.08 -6.14 38.41
CA PHE A 135 -7.49 -6.84 37.25
C PHE A 135 -8.53 -7.56 36.37
N ARG A 136 -9.66 -8.00 36.94
CA ARG A 136 -10.72 -8.67 36.16
C ARG A 136 -11.50 -7.68 35.31
N TYR A 137 -11.72 -6.47 35.81
CA TYR A 137 -12.39 -5.41 35.06
C TYR A 137 -11.50 -4.80 33.99
N ALA A 138 -10.18 -4.65 34.23
CA ALA A 138 -9.24 -4.19 33.21
C ALA A 138 -9.12 -5.17 32.03
N PHE A 139 -9.02 -6.47 32.32
CA PHE A 139 -9.00 -7.51 31.28
C PHE A 139 -10.32 -7.59 30.52
N SER A 140 -11.46 -7.52 31.23
CA SER A 140 -12.77 -7.48 30.60
C SER A 140 -12.96 -6.24 29.73
N ALA A 141 -12.48 -5.07 30.16
CA ALA A 141 -12.57 -3.84 29.37
C ALA A 141 -11.69 -3.92 28.11
N ALA A 142 -10.45 -4.42 28.23
CA ALA A 142 -9.57 -4.63 27.09
C ALA A 142 -10.15 -5.64 26.08
N ALA A 143 -10.69 -6.77 26.58
CA ALA A 143 -11.37 -7.76 25.73
C ALA A 143 -12.59 -7.18 25.02
N SER A 144 -13.39 -6.35 25.70
CA SER A 144 -14.53 -5.64 25.10
C SER A 144 -14.09 -4.66 24.01
N ILE A 145 -13.01 -3.90 24.23
CA ILE A 145 -12.47 -2.96 23.23
C ILE A 145 -11.98 -3.72 21.99
N ILE A 146 -11.25 -4.82 22.17
CA ILE A 146 -10.80 -5.68 21.05
C ILE A 146 -12.01 -6.23 20.27
N LEU A 147 -13.06 -6.69 20.96
CA LEU A 147 -14.31 -7.15 20.34
C LEU A 147 -15.02 -6.04 19.57
N ILE A 148 -15.02 -4.81 20.07
CA ILE A 148 -15.59 -3.65 19.38
C ILE A 148 -14.77 -3.32 18.13
N ILE A 149 -13.45 -3.25 18.22
CA ILE A 149 -12.58 -2.94 17.07
C ILE A 149 -12.72 -4.02 16.00
N THR A 150 -12.64 -5.30 16.38
CA THR A 150 -12.78 -6.42 15.43
C THR A 150 -14.18 -6.46 14.81
N SER A 151 -15.25 -6.17 15.57
CA SER A 151 -16.59 -6.09 15.00
C SER A 151 -16.73 -4.91 14.03
N LEU A 152 -16.15 -3.75 14.32
CA LEU A 152 -16.08 -2.62 13.39
C LEU A 152 -15.31 -2.95 12.11
N PHE A 153 -14.20 -3.69 12.20
CA PHE A 153 -13.45 -4.18 11.04
C PHE A 153 -14.29 -5.12 10.16
N VAL A 154 -14.98 -6.07 10.77
CA VAL A 154 -15.86 -7.01 10.05
C VAL A 154 -17.02 -6.27 9.40
N VAL A 155 -17.69 -5.39 10.14
CA VAL A 155 -18.81 -4.59 9.64
C VAL A 155 -18.33 -3.72 8.48
N SER A 156 -17.22 -2.99 8.63
CA SER A 156 -16.66 -2.14 7.58
C SER A 156 -16.33 -2.91 6.30
N LYS A 157 -15.87 -4.17 6.39
CA LYS A 157 -15.59 -4.99 5.19
C LYS A 157 -16.86 -5.53 4.54
N ILE A 158 -17.88 -5.86 5.32
CA ILE A 158 -19.14 -6.43 4.83
C ILE A 158 -20.07 -5.34 4.28
N SER A 159 -20.17 -4.20 4.96
CA SER A 159 -21.07 -3.10 4.57
C SER A 159 -20.58 -2.33 3.34
N ARG A 160 -19.32 -2.53 2.95
CA ARG A 160 -18.71 -1.84 1.82
C ARG A 160 -19.21 -2.44 0.50
N PRO A 161 -19.80 -1.62 -0.40
CA PRO A 161 -20.21 -2.07 -1.72
C PRO A 161 -19.04 -2.67 -2.50
N GLU A 162 -19.33 -3.66 -3.34
CA GLU A 162 -18.31 -4.39 -4.10
C GLU A 162 -17.53 -3.46 -5.03
N TYR A 163 -18.20 -2.48 -5.66
CA TYR A 163 -17.55 -1.50 -6.52
C TYR A 163 -16.48 -0.70 -5.78
N VAL A 164 -16.70 -0.30 -4.52
CA VAL A 164 -15.70 0.47 -3.75
C VAL A 164 -14.43 -0.37 -3.53
N LYS A 165 -14.54 -1.69 -3.43
CA LYS A 165 -13.39 -2.61 -3.30
C LYS A 165 -12.64 -2.79 -4.61
N LEU A 166 -13.34 -2.64 -5.73
CA LEU A 166 -12.76 -2.76 -7.07
C LEU A 166 -12.17 -1.43 -7.55
N THR A 167 -12.67 -0.29 -7.06
CA THR A 167 -12.14 1.05 -7.35
C THR A 167 -10.95 1.45 -6.47
N SER A 168 -10.60 0.69 -5.44
CA SER A 168 -9.37 0.95 -4.66
C SER A 168 -8.07 0.76 -5.46
N SER A 169 -8.16 0.35 -6.73
CA SER A 169 -7.05 0.23 -7.69
C SER A 169 -6.37 1.56 -8.03
N PHE A 170 -6.97 2.71 -7.71
CA PHE A 170 -6.26 3.99 -7.73
C PHE A 170 -4.98 3.96 -6.87
N ASN A 171 -4.93 3.12 -5.83
CA ASN A 171 -3.80 3.05 -4.88
C ASN A 171 -2.55 2.33 -5.41
N GLU A 172 -2.68 1.56 -6.49
CA GLU A 172 -1.59 0.72 -7.02
C GLU A 172 -1.19 1.07 -8.47
N THR A 173 -1.87 2.04 -9.09
CA THR A 173 -1.65 2.39 -10.49
C THR A 173 -0.40 3.25 -10.66
N GLU A 174 0.67 2.58 -11.06
CA GLU A 174 1.83 3.05 -11.82
C GLU A 174 1.71 4.47 -12.42
N VAL A 175 2.12 5.48 -11.65
CA VAL A 175 2.41 6.85 -12.12
C VAL A 175 3.57 6.85 -13.17
N SER A 176 4.19 5.68 -13.40
CA SER A 176 5.31 5.41 -14.31
C SER A 176 5.00 5.55 -15.81
N ILE A 177 3.73 5.67 -16.23
CA ILE A 177 3.37 5.67 -17.66
C ILE A 177 2.98 7.06 -18.15
N THR A 178 3.92 8.02 -18.14
CA THR A 178 3.72 9.30 -18.84
C THR A 178 4.96 9.72 -19.64
N ARG A 179 5.44 8.79 -20.49
CA ARG A 179 6.60 9.01 -21.40
C ARG A 179 6.44 10.20 -22.37
N GLY A 180 5.25 10.79 -22.48
CA GLY A 180 4.95 11.88 -23.42
C GLY A 180 5.11 13.30 -22.87
N ARG A 181 5.21 13.52 -21.55
CA ARG A 181 5.26 14.88 -20.97
C ARG A 181 6.45 15.05 -20.03
N ASN A 182 7.27 16.07 -20.30
CA ASN A 182 8.53 16.28 -19.60
C ASN A 182 8.74 17.74 -19.14
N SER A 183 7.67 18.52 -19.00
CA SER A 183 7.75 19.86 -18.42
C SER A 183 8.23 19.77 -16.96
N GLU A 184 8.94 20.79 -16.51
CA GLU A 184 9.54 20.81 -15.17
C GLU A 184 8.49 20.60 -14.08
N TYR A 185 7.37 21.32 -14.15
CA TYR A 185 6.28 21.22 -13.18
C TYR A 185 5.64 19.83 -13.17
N PHE A 186 5.47 19.22 -14.35
CA PHE A 186 4.90 17.87 -14.45
C PHE A 186 5.82 16.81 -13.81
N ILE A 187 7.12 16.82 -14.14
CA ILE A 187 8.09 15.88 -13.54
C ILE A 187 8.13 16.05 -12.02
N ARG A 188 8.14 17.30 -11.54
CA ARG A 188 8.11 17.58 -10.11
C ARG A 188 6.82 17.09 -9.46
N ALA A 189 5.68 17.21 -10.12
CA ALA A 189 4.42 16.71 -9.60
C ALA A 189 4.41 15.17 -9.47
N VAL A 190 4.88 14.46 -10.49
CA VAL A 190 5.03 13.00 -10.47
C VAL A 190 5.89 12.57 -9.28
N ASN A 191 7.04 13.23 -9.06
CA ASN A 191 7.89 12.97 -7.89
C ASN A 191 7.20 13.22 -6.53
N GLN A 192 6.19 14.09 -6.48
CA GLN A 192 5.41 14.33 -5.25
C GLN A 192 4.31 13.27 -5.08
N LEU A 193 3.72 12.79 -6.17
CA LEU A 193 2.78 11.66 -6.13
C LEU A 193 3.45 10.39 -5.62
N GLU A 194 4.67 10.09 -6.06
CA GLU A 194 5.47 8.96 -5.55
C GLU A 194 5.72 9.06 -4.03
N LYS A 195 5.78 10.29 -3.51
CA LYS A 195 5.94 10.57 -2.07
C LYS A 195 4.60 10.67 -1.32
N LYS A 196 3.47 10.39 -2.00
CA LYS A 196 2.10 10.58 -1.50
C LYS A 196 1.80 12.01 -1.01
N ASN A 197 2.55 13.00 -1.51
CA ASN A 197 2.33 14.41 -1.23
C ASN A 197 1.34 14.99 -2.25
N TYR A 198 0.07 14.61 -2.12
CA TYR A 198 -0.97 14.95 -3.09
C TYR A 198 -1.23 16.45 -3.19
N SER A 199 -1.15 17.19 -2.08
CA SER A 199 -1.36 18.64 -2.07
C SER A 199 -0.33 19.38 -2.94
N GLU A 200 0.96 19.07 -2.78
CA GLU A 200 2.01 19.69 -3.61
C GLU A 200 1.92 19.19 -5.05
N ALA A 201 1.62 17.91 -5.29
CA ALA A 201 1.43 17.37 -6.63
C ALA A 201 0.32 18.10 -7.40
N ILE A 202 -0.85 18.29 -6.76
CA ILE A 202 -1.98 19.04 -7.32
C ILE A 202 -1.56 20.47 -7.67
N SER A 203 -0.87 21.17 -6.76
CA SER A 203 -0.39 22.54 -7.00
C SER A 203 0.57 22.62 -8.20
N LEU A 204 1.48 21.66 -8.32
CA LEU A 204 2.44 21.60 -9.43
C LEU A 204 1.76 21.28 -10.77
N LEU A 205 0.78 20.36 -10.79
CA LEU A 205 0.01 20.04 -12.00
C LEU A 205 -0.86 21.21 -12.46
N GLN A 206 -1.44 21.97 -11.55
CA GLN A 206 -2.17 23.19 -11.88
C GLN A 206 -1.25 24.23 -12.53
N LYS A 207 -0.07 24.47 -11.94
CA LYS A 207 0.96 25.34 -12.54
C LYS A 207 1.39 24.85 -13.92
N ASP A 208 1.52 23.55 -14.07
CA ASP A 208 1.91 22.94 -15.33
C ASP A 208 0.87 23.17 -16.44
N ILE A 209 -0.41 23.00 -16.10
CA ILE A 209 -1.56 23.29 -16.97
C ILE A 209 -1.58 24.77 -17.34
N ASP A 210 -1.43 25.66 -16.36
CA ASP A 210 -1.48 27.10 -16.60
C ASP A 210 -0.36 27.61 -17.49
N ASN A 211 0.84 27.03 -17.38
CA ASN A 211 2.01 27.43 -18.15
C ASN A 211 2.12 26.73 -19.52
N SER A 212 1.28 25.73 -19.81
CA SER A 212 1.44 24.88 -21.00
C SER A 212 0.14 24.67 -21.79
N LYS A 213 -0.79 25.64 -21.78
CA LYS A 213 -2.15 25.51 -22.35
C LYS A 213 -2.20 25.08 -23.83
N ASN A 214 -1.15 25.36 -24.61
CA ASN A 214 -1.07 25.01 -26.03
C ASN A 214 -0.26 23.73 -26.32
N SER A 215 0.15 22.99 -25.28
CA SER A 215 0.94 21.78 -25.42
C SER A 215 0.06 20.61 -25.87
N PHE A 216 0.43 19.91 -26.95
CA PHE A 216 -0.29 18.72 -27.43
C PHE A 216 -0.40 17.60 -26.39
N THR A 217 0.52 17.55 -25.43
CA THR A 217 0.56 16.54 -24.37
C THR A 217 -0.05 17.00 -23.05
N ILE A 218 -0.76 18.14 -23.02
CA ILE A 218 -1.35 18.71 -21.80
C ILE A 218 -2.39 17.79 -21.17
N PHE A 219 -3.03 16.92 -21.96
CA PHE A 219 -3.97 15.91 -21.46
C PHE A 219 -3.33 15.00 -20.40
N TYR A 220 -2.01 14.74 -20.45
CA TYR A 220 -1.31 14.00 -19.39
C TYR A 220 -1.36 14.71 -18.04
N SER A 221 -1.26 16.04 -18.01
CA SER A 221 -1.37 16.80 -16.75
C SER A 221 -2.75 16.68 -16.16
N TYR A 222 -3.79 16.77 -17.01
CA TYR A 222 -5.17 16.55 -16.60
C TYR A 222 -5.40 15.12 -16.11
N TYR A 223 -4.89 14.12 -16.81
CA TYR A 223 -5.00 12.71 -16.41
C TYR A 223 -4.40 12.46 -15.03
N ILE A 224 -3.14 12.89 -14.83
CA ILE A 224 -2.44 12.73 -13.56
C ILE A 224 -3.07 13.58 -12.45
N LEU A 225 -3.60 14.77 -12.78
CA LEU A 225 -4.33 15.59 -11.83
C LEU A 225 -5.67 14.95 -11.43
N GLY A 226 -6.34 14.22 -12.32
CA GLY A 226 -7.50 13.40 -12.01
C GLY A 226 -7.17 12.36 -10.95
N ILE A 227 -6.11 11.57 -11.17
CA ILE A 227 -5.62 10.56 -10.22
C ILE A 227 -5.26 11.20 -8.87
N ALA A 228 -4.52 12.32 -8.89
CA ALA A 228 -4.12 13.03 -7.68
C ALA A 228 -5.32 13.51 -6.85
N ASN A 229 -6.39 13.97 -7.50
CA ASN A 229 -7.61 14.41 -6.82
C ASN A 229 -8.37 13.24 -6.20
N VAL A 230 -8.49 12.09 -6.87
CA VAL A 230 -9.11 10.89 -6.27
C VAL A 230 -8.32 10.45 -5.03
N GLN A 231 -7.00 10.39 -5.17
CA GLN A 231 -6.09 10.03 -4.08
C GLN A 231 -6.16 10.99 -2.89
N SER A 232 -6.26 12.29 -3.16
CA SER A 232 -6.42 13.29 -2.11
C SER A 232 -7.82 13.30 -1.48
N ALA A 233 -8.83 12.84 -2.22
CA ALA A 233 -10.20 12.75 -1.73
C ALA A 233 -10.42 11.55 -0.82
N TYR A 234 -9.61 10.50 -1.00
CA TYR A 234 -9.66 9.29 -0.20
C TYR A 234 -9.37 9.57 1.27
N ASN A 235 -10.25 9.08 2.13
CA ASN A 235 -10.09 9.12 3.57
C ASN A 235 -10.59 7.80 4.18
N ASP A 236 -9.89 7.34 5.21
CA ASP A 236 -10.32 6.23 6.03
C ASP A 236 -10.07 6.52 7.51
N TYR A 237 -10.80 5.83 8.37
CA TYR A 237 -10.56 5.85 9.80
C TYR A 237 -9.78 4.59 10.19
N LEU A 238 -8.44 4.67 10.24
CA LEU A 238 -7.56 3.53 10.57
C LEU A 238 -7.78 2.33 9.62
N GLY A 239 -8.00 2.58 8.33
CA GLY A 239 -8.33 1.56 7.32
C GLY A 239 -9.78 1.07 7.36
N LEU A 240 -10.65 1.74 8.13
CA LEU A 240 -12.09 1.46 8.22
C LEU A 240 -12.90 2.56 7.54
N PHE A 241 -14.09 2.20 7.06
CA PHE A 241 -15.09 3.13 6.56
C PHE A 241 -14.52 4.09 5.51
N GLU A 242 -13.94 3.53 4.46
CA GLU A 242 -13.44 4.31 3.33
C GLU A 242 -14.53 5.26 2.83
N ASN A 243 -14.16 6.51 2.68
CA ASN A 243 -15.01 7.56 2.21
C ASN A 243 -14.20 8.51 1.31
N TYR A 244 -14.90 9.20 0.44
CA TYR A 244 -14.30 10.12 -0.50
C TYR A 244 -14.90 11.51 -0.33
N ASP A 245 -14.04 12.52 -0.30
CA ASP A 245 -14.48 13.92 -0.35
C ASP A 245 -15.15 14.21 -1.71
N SER A 246 -16.39 14.73 -1.67
CA SER A 246 -17.19 14.97 -2.87
C SER A 246 -16.57 16.02 -3.80
N ASP A 247 -15.93 17.04 -3.25
CA ASP A 247 -15.30 18.09 -4.06
C ASP A 247 -14.04 17.54 -4.75
N GLY A 248 -13.27 16.71 -4.06
CA GLY A 248 -12.17 15.95 -4.63
C GLY A 248 -12.61 15.03 -5.79
N LEU A 249 -13.72 14.30 -5.65
CA LEU A 249 -14.27 13.47 -6.74
C LEU A 249 -14.73 14.30 -7.94
N LYS A 250 -15.43 15.43 -7.74
CA LYS A 250 -15.83 16.33 -8.83
C LYS A 250 -14.62 16.93 -9.55
N ASN A 251 -13.58 17.28 -8.81
CA ASN A 251 -12.33 17.75 -9.39
C ASN A 251 -11.68 16.64 -10.22
N ALA A 252 -11.67 15.39 -9.74
CA ALA A 252 -11.16 14.26 -10.50
C ALA A 252 -11.94 14.04 -11.80
N GLU A 253 -13.28 14.03 -11.73
CA GLU A 253 -14.18 13.89 -12.87
C GLU A 253 -13.90 14.95 -13.95
N TYR A 254 -13.84 16.22 -13.54
CA TYR A 254 -13.50 17.33 -14.44
C TYR A 254 -12.17 17.07 -15.16
N ASN A 255 -11.14 16.67 -14.42
CA ASN A 255 -9.81 16.49 -14.95
C ASN A 255 -9.71 15.28 -15.90
N PHE A 256 -10.34 14.16 -15.58
CA PHE A 256 -10.40 13.02 -16.52
C PHE A 256 -11.21 13.37 -17.78
N SER A 257 -12.29 14.13 -17.65
CA SER A 257 -13.05 14.64 -18.80
C SER A 257 -12.19 15.53 -19.70
N GLN A 258 -11.40 16.45 -19.12
CA GLN A 258 -10.45 17.27 -19.89
C GLN A 258 -9.36 16.43 -20.55
N SER A 259 -8.83 15.42 -19.85
CA SER A 259 -7.84 14.49 -20.42
C SER A 259 -8.39 13.79 -21.67
N ALA A 260 -9.58 13.18 -21.57
CA ALA A 260 -10.21 12.49 -22.68
C ALA A 260 -10.53 13.45 -23.85
N LYS A 261 -11.01 14.66 -23.54
CA LYS A 261 -11.38 15.67 -24.54
C LYS A 261 -10.17 16.24 -25.28
N LEU A 262 -9.07 16.53 -24.59
CA LEU A 262 -7.90 17.18 -25.19
C LEU A 262 -7.01 16.19 -25.95
N ASN A 263 -7.20 14.88 -25.75
CA ASN A 263 -6.50 13.85 -26.49
C ASN A 263 -7.20 13.52 -27.83
N GLU A 264 -7.13 14.47 -28.77
CA GLU A 264 -7.76 14.33 -30.10
C GLU A 264 -6.79 13.74 -31.16
N SER A 265 -5.53 13.49 -30.79
CA SER A 265 -4.45 13.22 -31.75
C SER A 265 -4.43 11.81 -32.33
N GLY A 266 -5.12 10.84 -31.72
CA GLY A 266 -5.01 9.42 -32.07
C GLY A 266 -3.70 8.75 -31.62
N MET A 267 -2.69 9.52 -31.18
CA MET A 267 -1.36 8.97 -30.84
C MET A 267 -1.34 8.29 -29.46
N PHE A 268 -2.29 8.63 -28.60
CA PHE A 268 -2.33 8.20 -27.20
C PHE A 268 -3.72 7.69 -26.82
N ASP A 269 -4.36 6.93 -27.72
CA ASP A 269 -5.73 6.44 -27.55
C ASP A 269 -5.92 5.65 -26.25
N ASN A 270 -4.86 4.96 -25.79
CA ASN A 270 -4.84 4.29 -24.51
C ASN A 270 -5.12 5.25 -23.33
N VAL A 271 -4.55 6.46 -23.33
CA VAL A 271 -4.78 7.44 -22.24
C VAL A 271 -6.22 7.97 -22.27
N LYS A 272 -6.80 8.13 -23.46
CA LYS A 272 -8.21 8.53 -23.61
C LYS A 272 -9.12 7.42 -23.11
N ALA A 273 -8.90 6.18 -23.53
CA ALA A 273 -9.67 5.01 -23.09
C ALA A 273 -9.56 4.80 -21.57
N ASN A 274 -8.36 4.93 -21.00
CA ASN A 274 -8.12 4.86 -19.56
C ASN A 274 -8.82 6.02 -18.82
N SER A 275 -8.89 7.22 -19.40
CA SER A 275 -9.62 8.34 -18.81
C SER A 275 -11.11 8.01 -18.68
N PHE A 276 -11.72 7.31 -19.65
CA PHE A 276 -13.09 6.81 -19.54
C PHE A 276 -13.24 5.76 -18.43
N TYR A 277 -12.27 4.85 -18.29
CA TYR A 277 -12.29 3.89 -17.18
C TYR A 277 -12.31 4.59 -15.82
N PHE A 278 -11.44 5.59 -15.61
CA PHE A 278 -11.41 6.34 -14.36
C PHE A 278 -12.63 7.25 -14.15
N LEU A 279 -13.23 7.79 -15.22
CA LEU A 279 -14.53 8.47 -15.13
C LEU A 279 -15.61 7.51 -14.62
N GLY A 280 -15.62 6.28 -15.12
CA GLY A 280 -16.53 5.24 -14.64
C GLY A 280 -16.36 4.97 -13.14
N GLN A 281 -15.12 4.82 -12.68
CA GLN A 281 -14.84 4.65 -11.25
C GLN A 281 -15.26 5.85 -10.40
N VAL A 282 -14.96 7.07 -10.84
CA VAL A 282 -15.30 8.29 -10.10
C VAL A 282 -16.82 8.44 -9.98
N ASN A 283 -17.58 8.13 -11.04
CA ASN A 283 -19.04 8.14 -10.99
C ASN A 283 -19.61 7.05 -10.07
N LEU A 284 -19.00 5.86 -10.03
CA LEU A 284 -19.35 4.84 -9.03
C LEU A 284 -19.15 5.32 -7.58
N LEU A 285 -18.02 5.99 -7.32
CA LEU A 285 -17.73 6.56 -6.00
C LEU A 285 -18.68 7.72 -5.64
N GLN A 286 -19.26 8.38 -6.63
CA GLN A 286 -20.31 9.39 -6.47
C GLN A 286 -21.73 8.80 -6.43
N GLU A 287 -21.87 7.47 -6.54
CA GLU A 287 -23.16 6.76 -6.67
C GLU A 287 -23.99 7.17 -7.90
N ASP A 288 -23.36 7.73 -8.94
CA ASP A 288 -23.97 8.01 -10.24
C ASP A 288 -23.81 6.80 -11.18
N TYR A 289 -24.71 5.83 -11.01
CA TYR A 289 -24.65 4.56 -11.72
C TYR A 289 -24.87 4.69 -13.24
N GLU A 290 -25.67 5.67 -13.68
CA GLU A 290 -25.96 5.89 -15.09
C GLU A 290 -24.71 6.36 -15.83
N GLU A 291 -24.03 7.39 -15.31
CA GLU A 291 -22.79 7.87 -15.94
C GLU A 291 -21.63 6.92 -15.72
N ALA A 292 -21.59 6.20 -14.60
CA ALA A 292 -20.63 5.11 -14.41
C ALA A 292 -20.74 4.05 -15.51
N GLU A 293 -21.94 3.53 -15.76
CA GLU A 293 -22.17 2.49 -16.77
C GLU A 293 -21.75 2.96 -18.16
N LYS A 294 -22.14 4.19 -18.52
CA LYS A 294 -21.76 4.82 -19.80
C LYS A 294 -20.24 4.88 -19.96
N TYR A 295 -19.52 5.45 -19.00
CA TYR A 295 -18.07 5.63 -19.14
C TYR A 295 -17.31 4.31 -19.11
N LEU A 296 -17.75 3.32 -18.32
CA LEU A 296 -17.16 1.99 -18.33
C LEU A 296 -17.33 1.29 -19.67
N LYS A 297 -18.52 1.38 -20.29
CA LYS A 297 -18.75 0.87 -21.66
C LYS A 297 -17.86 1.57 -22.69
N LEU A 298 -17.79 2.90 -22.65
CA LEU A 298 -16.89 3.66 -23.53
C LEU A 298 -15.43 3.22 -23.36
N SER A 299 -14.97 2.95 -22.14
CA SER A 299 -13.59 2.50 -21.90
C SER A 299 -13.29 1.16 -22.56
N ILE A 300 -14.25 0.23 -22.58
CA ILE A 300 -14.13 -1.08 -23.22
C ILE A 300 -14.14 -0.93 -24.75
N GLU A 301 -15.08 -0.14 -25.28
CA GLU A 301 -15.21 0.11 -26.71
C GLU A 301 -13.95 0.77 -27.31
N GLU A 302 -13.32 1.67 -26.57
CA GLU A 302 -12.11 2.39 -26.98
C GLU A 302 -10.81 1.62 -26.67
N GLY A 303 -10.89 0.40 -26.12
CA GLY A 303 -9.73 -0.49 -25.93
C GLY A 303 -8.82 -0.10 -24.75
N SER A 304 -9.40 0.30 -23.63
CA SER A 304 -8.69 0.56 -22.36
C SER A 304 -7.87 -0.66 -21.92
N GLU A 305 -6.72 -0.42 -21.30
CA GLU A 305 -5.93 -1.50 -20.67
C GLU A 305 -6.66 -2.14 -19.48
N TYR A 306 -7.64 -1.43 -18.92
CA TYR A 306 -8.48 -1.86 -17.79
C TYR A 306 -9.80 -2.52 -18.24
N THR A 307 -9.84 -3.12 -19.43
CA THR A 307 -11.08 -3.71 -19.98
C THR A 307 -11.66 -4.79 -19.06
N ASP A 308 -10.82 -5.63 -18.47
CA ASP A 308 -11.26 -6.71 -17.58
C ASP A 308 -11.83 -6.14 -16.26
N GLU A 309 -11.19 -5.12 -15.70
CA GLU A 309 -11.65 -4.40 -14.52
C GLU A 309 -12.95 -3.64 -14.80
N ALA A 310 -13.07 -3.01 -15.97
CA ALA A 310 -14.28 -2.31 -16.38
C ALA A 310 -15.48 -3.27 -16.47
N ASN A 311 -15.28 -4.47 -17.02
CA ASN A 311 -16.30 -5.52 -17.05
C ASN A 311 -16.70 -5.98 -15.64
N LYS A 312 -15.73 -6.13 -14.72
CA LYS A 312 -16.03 -6.45 -13.31
C LYS A 312 -16.88 -5.36 -12.67
N LEU A 313 -16.53 -4.09 -12.87
CA LEU A 313 -17.29 -2.96 -12.33
C LEU A 313 -18.71 -2.87 -12.92
N LEU A 314 -18.88 -3.09 -14.22
CA LEU A 314 -20.21 -3.13 -14.85
C LEU A 314 -21.13 -4.19 -14.23
N ASN A 315 -20.57 -5.34 -13.85
CA ASN A 315 -21.34 -6.39 -13.18
C ASN A 315 -21.80 -6.01 -11.76
N THR A 316 -21.22 -4.97 -11.16
CA THR A 316 -21.66 -4.48 -9.84
C THR A 316 -22.78 -3.44 -9.91
N ILE A 317 -23.04 -2.88 -11.10
CA ILE A 317 -24.13 -1.93 -11.35
C ILE A 317 -25.44 -2.66 -11.67
N ASN A 318 -25.33 -3.85 -12.29
CA ASN A 318 -26.45 -4.67 -12.76
C ASN A 318 -27.01 -5.62 -11.69
#